data_AF-C6M533-F1
#
_entry.id   AF-C6M533-F1
#
_cell.length_a   1.000
_cell.length_b   1.000
_cell.length_c   1.000
_cell.angle_alpha   90.00
_cell.angle_beta   90.00
_cell.angle_gamma   90.00
#
_symmetry.space_group_name_H-M   'P 1'
#
loop_
_entity.id
_entity.type
_entity.pdbx_description
1 polymer ?
#
loop_
_entity_poly.entity_id
_entity_poly.type
_entity_poly.pdbx_seq_one_letter_code
_entity_poly.pdbx_strand_id
1 'polypeptide(L)' 'MQKTHKKLAIIGAGGHGKVVAATALSAARWTEIVFLDDEAEGEILGLPVIGCTGLAGMSVLPAEYDLAVAVGGNAVR' A
#
# COMPACT_ATOMS: atom_id res chain seq x y z
N MET A 1 -17.21 16.58 2.81
CA MET A 1 -15.86 16.99 2.38
C MET A 1 -15.00 15.74 2.38
N GLN A 2 -14.63 15.19 1.22
CA GLN A 2 -13.72 14.04 1.18
C GLN A 2 -12.35 14.52 1.65
N LYS A 3 -11.84 13.97 2.77
CA LYS A 3 -10.44 14.14 3.16
C LYS A 3 -9.61 13.40 2.13
N THR A 4 -8.76 14.10 1.39
CA THR A 4 -7.74 13.45 0.56
C THR A 4 -6.52 13.19 1.45
N HIS A 5 -6.27 11.91 1.75
CA HIS A 5 -5.08 11.52 2.49
C HIS A 5 -3.85 11.70 1.60
N LYS A 6 -2.74 12.15 2.20
CA LYS A 6 -1.51 12.42 1.44
C LYS A 6 -0.67 11.16 1.24
N LYS A 7 -0.90 10.09 2.00
CA LYS A 7 -0.12 8.86 1.94
C LYS A 7 -0.97 7.68 1.47
N LEU A 8 -0.34 6.69 0.86
CA LEU A 8 -0.97 5.44 0.41
C LEU A 8 -0.23 4.24 1.01
N ALA A 9 -0.97 3.34 1.62
CA ALA A 9 -0.48 2.00 1.96
C ALA A 9 -1.10 0.98 0.99
N ILE A 10 -0.27 0.10 0.45
CA ILE A 10 -0.68 -0.99 -0.45
C ILE A 10 -0.47 -2.32 0.26
N ILE A 11 -1.55 -3.08 0.46
CA ILE A 11 -1.49 -4.45 1.00
C ILE A 11 -1.16 -5.40 -0.15
N GLY A 12 -0.04 -6.11 -0.03
CA GLY A 12 0.51 -7.03 -1.01
C GLY A 12 1.56 -6.37 -1.90
N ALA A 13 2.80 -6.86 -1.82
CA ALA A 13 3.98 -6.42 -2.59
C ALA A 13 4.31 -7.34 -3.78
N GLY A 14 3.43 -8.30 -4.08
CA GLY A 14 3.52 -9.20 -5.24
C GLY A 14 3.26 -8.53 -6.59
N GLY A 15 3.04 -9.32 -7.64
CA GLY A 15 2.86 -8.81 -9.02
C GLY A 15 1.72 -7.78 -9.16
N HIS A 16 0.56 -8.04 -8.54
CA HIS A 16 -0.56 -7.08 -8.52
C HIS A 16 -0.21 -5.81 -7.75
N GLY A 17 0.43 -5.95 -6.58
CA GLY A 17 0.95 -4.85 -5.78
C GLY A 17 1.84 -3.89 -6.57
N LYS A 18 2.77 -4.45 -7.36
CA LYS A 18 3.67 -3.67 -8.23
C LYS A 18 2.92 -2.87 -9.28
N VAL A 19 1.88 -3.43 -9.89
CA VAL A 19 1.04 -2.71 -10.88
C VAL A 19 0.25 -1.59 -10.22
N VAL A 20 -0.34 -1.84 -9.04
CA VAL A 20 -1.04 -0.82 -8.25
C VAL A 20 -0.09 0.32 -7.85
N ALA A 21 1.11 -0.01 -7.38
CA ALA A 21 2.12 0.98 -7.02
C ALA A 21 2.57 1.82 -8.22
N ALA A 22 2.84 1.20 -9.36
CA ALA A 22 3.16 1.92 -10.60
C ALA A 22 2.03 2.87 -11.03
N THR A 23 0.77 2.42 -10.89
CA THR A 23 -0.41 3.25 -11.17
C THR A 23 -0.50 4.43 -10.21
N ALA A 24 -0.27 4.21 -8.92
CA ALA A 24 -0.31 5.24 -7.89
C ALA A 24 0.81 6.28 -8.07
N LEU A 25 2.02 5.84 -8.40
CA LEU A 25 3.15 6.70 -8.77
C LEU A 25 2.82 7.55 -10.01
N SER A 26 2.26 6.94 -11.05
CA SER A 26 1.87 7.66 -12.27
C SER A 26 0.73 8.67 -12.03
N ALA A 27 -0.14 8.42 -11.06
CA ALA A 27 -1.20 9.37 -10.70
C ALA A 27 -0.64 10.60 -9.96
N ALA A 28 0.55 10.50 -9.35
CA ALA A 28 1.21 11.58 -8.62
C ALA A 28 0.33 12.27 -7.57
N ARG A 29 -0.57 11.51 -6.92
CA ARG A 29 -1.53 12.03 -5.93
C ARG A 29 -1.04 11.93 -4.49
N TRP A 30 -0.20 10.94 -4.21
CA TRP A 30 0.31 10.65 -2.88
C TRP A 30 1.74 11.15 -2.72
N THR A 31 2.03 11.78 -1.60
CA THR A 31 3.38 12.22 -1.21
C THR A 31 4.25 11.07 -0.73
N GLU A 32 3.63 9.95 -0.33
CA GLU A 32 4.30 8.77 0.17
C GLU A 32 3.49 7.52 -0.19
N ILE A 33 4.18 6.48 -0.66
CA ILE A 33 3.58 5.19 -0.99
C ILE A 33 4.42 4.11 -0.31
N VAL A 34 3.77 3.23 0.44
CA VAL A 34 4.41 2.15 1.20
C VAL A 34 3.69 0.83 0.95
N PHE A 35 4.39 -0.28 1.15
CA PHE A 35 3.82 -1.62 1.12
C PHE A 35 3.63 -2.20 2.53
N LEU A 36 2.58 -3.01 2.67
CA LEU A 36 2.40 -3.97 3.75
C LEU A 36 2.35 -5.37 3.15
N ASP A 37 3.21 -6.27 3.62
CA ASP A 37 3.28 -7.64 3.13
C ASP A 37 3.80 -8.57 4.24
N ASP A 38 3.24 -9.78 4.35
CA ASP A 38 3.58 -10.71 5.42
C ASP A 38 4.87 -11.51 5.13
N GLU A 39 5.32 -11.55 3.88
CA GLU A 39 6.50 -12.30 3.45
C GLU A 39 7.60 -11.41 2.86
N ALA A 40 7.23 -10.30 2.21
CA ALA A 40 8.21 -9.40 1.60
C ALA A 40 8.81 -8.42 2.62
N GLU A 41 10.07 -8.06 2.41
CA GLU A 41 10.81 -7.09 3.22
C GLU A 41 11.65 -6.17 2.33
N GLY A 42 12.16 -5.07 2.90
CA GLY A 42 13.05 -4.14 2.21
C GLY A 42 12.31 -3.19 1.28
N GLU A 43 12.78 -3.04 0.05
CA GLU A 43 12.21 -2.12 -0.94
C GLU A 43 11.75 -2.84 -2.20
N ILE A 44 10.55 -2.51 -2.65
CA ILE A 44 9.96 -3.01 -3.90
C ILE A 44 9.64 -1.81 -4.78
N LEU A 45 10.26 -1.75 -5.96
CA LEU A 45 10.18 -0.58 -6.86
C LEU A 45 10.67 0.73 -6.20
N GLY A 46 11.62 0.64 -5.26
CA GLY A 46 12.08 1.80 -4.48
C GLY A 46 11.05 2.31 -3.46
N LEU A 47 9.99 1.54 -3.20
CA LEU A 47 9.00 1.83 -2.16
C LEU A 47 9.23 0.89 -0.97
N PRO A 48 9.22 1.40 0.26
CA PRO A 48 9.52 0.58 1.43
C PRO A 48 8.36 -0.37 1.75
N VAL A 49 8.70 -1.60 2.14
CA VAL A 49 7.80 -2.51 2.86
C VAL A 49 7.97 -2.21 4.35
N ILE A 50 6.97 -1.58 4.96
CA ILE A 50 7.10 -1.05 6.34
C ILE A 50 6.67 -2.06 7.41
N GLY A 51 6.18 -3.24 6.99
CA GLY A 51 5.87 -4.36 7.86
C GLY A 51 4.73 -5.22 7.31
N CYS A 52 4.20 -6.07 8.18
CA CYS A 52 3.16 -7.02 7.84
C CYS A 52 1.77 -6.38 7.68
N THR A 53 0.83 -7.15 7.12
CA THR A 53 -0.55 -6.71 6.89
C THR A 53 -1.29 -6.36 8.18
N GLY A 54 -0.90 -6.94 9.32
CA GLY A 54 -1.43 -6.62 10.65
C GLY A 54 -1.23 -5.17 11.09
N LEU A 55 -0.33 -4.41 10.45
CA LEU A 55 -0.19 -2.97 10.71
C LEU A 55 -1.39 -2.15 10.21
N ALA A 56 -2.19 -2.67 9.28
CA ALA A 56 -3.39 -2.03 8.79
C ALA A 56 -4.42 -1.88 9.93
N GLY A 57 -4.80 -0.64 10.25
CA GLY A 57 -5.69 -0.34 11.37
C GLY A 57 -5.03 -0.28 12.74
N MET A 58 -3.72 -0.58 12.84
CA MET A 58 -2.93 -0.37 14.06
C MET A 58 -2.02 0.85 13.93
N SER A 59 -1.02 0.78 13.03
CA SER A 59 -0.05 1.84 12.79
C SER A 59 -0.30 2.56 11.47
N VAL A 60 -0.90 1.88 10.50
CA VAL A 60 -1.40 2.48 9.25
C VAL A 60 -2.87 2.83 9.47
N LEU A 61 -3.10 4.08 9.88
CA LEU A 61 -4.42 4.55 10.28
C LEU A 61 -5.14 5.30 9.14
N PRO A 62 -6.48 5.16 9.04
CA PRO A 62 -7.28 5.91 8.07
C PRO A 62 -7.22 7.43 8.23
N ALA A 63 -6.66 7.96 9.31
CA ALA A 63 -6.44 9.40 9.46
C ALA A 63 -5.32 9.91 8.53
N GLU A 64 -4.36 9.06 8.19
CA GLU A 64 -3.10 9.43 7.51
C GLU A 64 -2.95 8.78 6.13
N TYR A 65 -3.48 7.56 5.97
CA TYR A 65 -3.29 6.75 4.77
C TYR A 65 -4.62 6.46 4.06
N ASP A 66 -4.60 6.59 2.75
CA ASP A 66 -5.45 5.77 1.89
C ASP A 66 -4.93 4.33 1.90
N LEU A 67 -5.82 3.36 1.71
CA LEU A 67 -5.48 1.93 1.70
C LEU A 67 -5.94 1.28 0.39
N ALA A 68 -5.04 0.53 -0.25
CA ALA A 68 -5.36 -0.29 -1.42
C ALA A 68 -5.01 -1.76 -1.14
N VAL A 69 -5.96 -2.67 -1.38
CA VAL A 69 -5.73 -4.12 -1.25
C VAL A 69 -5.37 -4.69 -2.63
N ALA A 70 -4.09 -4.96 -2.85
CA ALA A 70 -3.53 -5.40 -4.13
C ALA A 70 -3.26 -6.92 -4.17
N VAL A 71 -4.20 -7.70 -3.65
CA VAL A 71 -4.14 -9.17 -3.61
C VAL A 71 -4.90 -9.76 -4.79
N GLY A 72 -4.22 -10.52 -5.66
CA GLY A 72 -4.82 -11.09 -6.86
C GLY A 72 -5.88 -12.17 -6.60
N GLY A 73 -5.72 -12.93 -5.50
CA GLY A 73 -6.66 -13.99 -5.11
C GLY A 73 -7.96 -13.43 -4.55
N ASN A 74 -9.08 -13.61 -5.25
CA ASN A 74 -10.39 -13.09 -4.84
C ASN A 74 -10.90 -13.61 -3.50
N ALA A 75 -10.49 -14.82 -3.10
CA ALA A 75 -10.91 -15.40 -1.82
C ALA A 75 -10.15 -14.81 -0.62
N VAL A 76 -8.98 -14.21 -0.88
CA VAL A 76 -8.08 -13.66 0.15
C VAL A 76 -8.17 -12.12 0.19
N ARG A 77 -8.47 -11.48 -0.94
CA ARG A 77 -8.70 -10.04 -1.08
C ARG A 77 -10.02 -9.60 -0.46
#